data_AF-C9MQH8-F1
#
_entry.id   AF-C9MQH8-F1
#
_cell.length_a   1.000
_cell.length_b   1.000
_cell.length_c   1.000
_cell.angle_alpha   90.00
_cell.angle_beta   90.00
_cell.angle_gamma   90.00
#
_symmetry.space_group_name_H-M   'P 1'
#
loop_
_entity.id
_entity.type
_entity.pdbx_description
1 polymer ?
#
loop_
_entity_poly.entity_id
_entity_poly.type
_entity_poly.pdbx_seq_one_letter_code
_entity_poly.pdbx_strand_id
1 'polypeptide(L)'
;TENQFITNFALYANRTDTLALPSFLESFKLRYHRYAKTVVADSEYGSEENYLFMDVHNMEAYVKYNYFHKEQRPRYTPNPFCPASLYYNKEQDFYVCPMGQHMKRIGMKRSLTSNGFVTYSVRYQAERCDGCPLRGS
;
A
#
# COMPACT_ATOMS: atom_id res chain seq x y z
N THR A 1 -2.38 -23.42 -0.14
CA THR A 1 -2.37 -24.76 0.46
C THR A 1 -3.77 -25.09 0.93
N GLU A 2 -4.12 -26.36 1.03
CA GLU A 2 -5.40 -26.80 1.58
C GLU A 2 -5.12 -28.05 2.39
N ASN A 3 -5.44 -28.04 3.69
CA ASN A 3 -5.17 -29.17 4.59
C ASN A 3 -3.72 -29.68 4.53
N GLN A 4 -2.76 -28.77 4.58
CA GLN A 4 -1.30 -29.03 4.48
C GLN A 4 -0.81 -29.52 3.11
N PHE A 5 -1.67 -29.60 2.09
CA PHE A 5 -1.25 -29.91 0.73
C PHE A 5 -0.93 -28.65 -0.09
N ILE A 6 0.11 -28.74 -0.92
CA ILE A 6 0.41 -27.74 -1.94
C ILE A 6 -0.52 -28.01 -3.13
N THR A 7 -1.41 -27.06 -3.40
CA THR A 7 -2.43 -27.16 -4.46
C THR A 7 -2.03 -26.42 -5.74
N ASN A 8 -1.20 -25.38 -5.63
CA ASN A 8 -0.72 -24.62 -6.77
C ASN A 8 0.70 -24.12 -6.51
N PHE A 9 1.50 -24.06 -7.57
CA PHE A 9 2.84 -23.47 -7.58
C PHE A 9 3.10 -22.86 -8.96
N ALA A 10 3.95 -21.85 -9.03
CA ALA A 10 4.36 -21.23 -10.28
C ALA A 10 5.78 -20.68 -10.14
N LEU A 11 6.46 -20.51 -11.27
CA LEU A 11 7.79 -19.91 -11.36
C LEU A 11 7.69 -18.60 -12.14
N TYR A 12 8.21 -17.52 -11.55
CA TYR A 12 8.21 -16.19 -12.16
C TYR A 12 9.65 -15.73 -12.37
N ALA A 13 9.95 -15.24 -13.58
CA ALA A 13 11.26 -14.63 -13.88
C ALA A 13 11.38 -13.20 -13.33
N ASN A 14 10.25 -12.58 -12.96
CA ASN A 14 10.20 -11.24 -12.40
C ASN A 14 10.82 -11.23 -11.00
N ARG A 15 11.66 -10.23 -10.73
CA ARG A 15 12.34 -10.08 -9.44
C ARG A 15 11.46 -9.48 -8.34
N THR A 16 10.28 -8.94 -8.69
CA THR A 16 9.41 -8.21 -7.76
C THR A 16 8.15 -9.01 -7.44
N ASP A 17 8.00 -9.41 -6.19
CA ASP A 17 6.89 -10.21 -5.68
C ASP A 17 5.51 -9.57 -5.90
N THR A 18 5.41 -8.24 -5.78
CA THR A 18 4.15 -7.52 -6.02
C THR A 18 3.58 -7.77 -7.42
N LEU A 19 4.41 -8.01 -8.43
CA LEU A 19 3.97 -8.27 -9.81
C LEU A 19 3.56 -9.72 -10.05
N ALA A 20 4.07 -10.65 -9.23
CA ALA A 20 3.83 -12.08 -9.40
C ALA A 20 2.45 -12.51 -8.87
N LEU A 21 1.99 -11.89 -7.77
CA LEU A 21 0.78 -12.33 -7.07
C LEU A 21 -0.50 -12.32 -7.93
N PRO A 22 -0.84 -11.25 -8.69
CA PRO A 22 -2.05 -11.27 -9.51
C PRO A 22 -2.05 -12.41 -10.53
N SER A 23 -0.89 -12.62 -11.17
CA SER A 23 -0.71 -13.73 -12.13
C SER A 23 -0.83 -15.10 -11.47
N PHE A 24 -0.36 -15.23 -10.23
CA PHE A 24 -0.49 -16.46 -9.45
C PHE A 24 -1.94 -16.77 -9.08
N LEU A 25 -2.68 -15.76 -8.62
CA LEU A 25 -4.09 -15.90 -8.25
C LEU A 25 -4.97 -16.19 -9.47
N GLU A 26 -4.69 -15.59 -10.63
CA GLU A 26 -5.34 -15.96 -11.89
C GLU A 26 -5.04 -17.42 -12.28
N SER A 27 -3.80 -17.88 -12.14
CA SER A 27 -3.46 -19.28 -12.45
C SER A 27 -4.24 -20.27 -11.57
N PHE A 28 -4.47 -19.90 -10.31
CA PHE A 28 -5.29 -20.70 -9.39
C PHE A 28 -6.75 -20.72 -9.85
N LYS A 29 -7.31 -19.57 -10.21
CA LYS A 29 -8.68 -19.46 -10.74
C LYS A 29 -8.87 -20.26 -12.02
N LEU A 30 -7.91 -20.24 -12.94
CA LEU A 30 -7.98 -21.05 -14.16
C LEU A 30 -8.01 -22.55 -13.86
N ARG A 31 -7.25 -23.00 -12.85
CA ARG A 31 -7.16 -24.41 -12.46
C ARG A 31 -8.40 -24.91 -11.71
N TYR A 32 -8.96 -24.10 -10.81
CA TYR A 32 -10.02 -24.51 -9.90
C TYR A 32 -11.38 -23.87 -10.18
N HIS A 33 -11.47 -23.04 -11.22
CA HIS A 33 -12.65 -22.27 -11.60
C HIS A 33 -13.19 -21.38 -10.47
N ARG A 34 -12.33 -21.01 -9.51
CA ARG A 34 -12.64 -20.15 -8.37
C ARG A 34 -11.39 -19.46 -7.85
N TYR A 35 -11.53 -18.27 -7.29
CA TYR A 35 -10.45 -17.66 -6.51
C TYR A 35 -10.30 -18.33 -5.14
N ALA A 36 -9.13 -18.13 -4.52
CA ALA A 36 -8.95 -18.46 -3.11
C ALA A 36 -9.84 -17.53 -2.27
N LYS A 37 -10.43 -18.07 -1.19
CA LYS A 37 -11.21 -17.25 -0.25
C LYS A 37 -10.34 -16.30 0.55
N THR A 38 -9.12 -16.74 0.85
CA THR A 38 -8.19 -16.06 1.75
C THR A 38 -6.81 -16.12 1.16
N VAL A 39 -6.11 -14.99 1.15
CA VAL A 39 -4.72 -14.86 0.72
C VAL A 39 -3.88 -14.42 1.91
N VAL A 40 -2.89 -15.23 2.27
CA VAL A 40 -1.93 -14.93 3.33
C VAL A 40 -0.56 -14.81 2.68
N ALA A 41 0.09 -13.65 2.85
CA ALA A 41 1.41 -13.40 2.27
C ALA A 41 2.22 -12.43 3.13
N ASP A 42 3.54 -12.41 2.92
CA ASP A 42 4.42 -11.44 3.56
C ASP A 42 4.22 -10.03 2.99
N SER A 43 5.03 -9.09 3.49
CA SER A 43 4.94 -7.70 3.07
C SER A 43 5.43 -7.43 1.65
N GLU A 44 6.24 -8.31 1.06
CA GLU A 44 6.80 -8.12 -0.29
C GLU A 44 5.72 -8.24 -1.37
N TYR A 45 4.60 -8.89 -1.04
CA TYR A 45 3.39 -8.92 -1.87
C TYR A 45 2.43 -7.73 -1.62
N GLY A 46 2.72 -6.86 -0.65
CA GLY A 46 1.85 -5.76 -0.25
C GLY A 46 1.95 -4.54 -1.18
N SER A 47 1.00 -4.39 -2.10
CA SER A 47 0.86 -3.22 -2.98
C SER A 47 -0.61 -2.80 -3.13
N GLU A 48 -0.86 -1.52 -3.39
CA GLU A 48 -2.21 -0.99 -3.70
C GLU A 48 -2.91 -1.83 -4.77
N GLU A 49 -2.19 -2.15 -5.84
CA GLU A 49 -2.69 -2.99 -6.93
C GLU A 49 -3.11 -4.39 -6.46
N ASN A 50 -2.30 -5.04 -5.62
CA ASN A 50 -2.61 -6.38 -5.13
C ASN A 50 -3.79 -6.37 -4.16
N TYR A 51 -3.86 -5.36 -3.28
CA TYR A 51 -5.02 -5.19 -2.39
C TYR A 51 -6.29 -4.98 -3.19
N LEU A 52 -6.26 -4.12 -4.21
CA LEU A 52 -7.41 -3.88 -5.08
C LEU A 52 -7.80 -5.14 -5.87
N PHE A 53 -6.81 -5.89 -6.38
CA PHE A 53 -7.06 -7.14 -7.09
C PHE A 53 -7.78 -8.15 -6.19
N MET A 54 -7.31 -8.31 -4.95
CA MET A 54 -7.96 -9.20 -3.97
C MET A 54 -9.38 -8.71 -3.61
N ASP A 55 -9.56 -7.41 -3.40
CA ASP A 55 -10.86 -6.80 -3.05
C ASP A 55 -11.90 -6.97 -4.16
N VAL A 56 -11.55 -6.62 -5.41
CA VAL A 56 -12.43 -6.76 -6.59
C VAL A 56 -12.85 -8.21 -6.83
N HIS A 57 -12.02 -9.17 -6.43
CA HIS A 57 -12.29 -10.59 -6.57
C HIS A 57 -12.82 -11.26 -5.29
N ASN A 58 -13.20 -10.48 -4.28
CA ASN A 58 -13.77 -10.93 -3.00
C ASN A 58 -12.88 -11.93 -2.25
N MET A 59 -11.56 -11.69 -2.23
CA MET A 59 -10.60 -12.45 -1.45
C MET A 59 -10.25 -11.71 -0.17
N GLU A 60 -10.27 -12.40 0.97
CA GLU A 60 -9.78 -11.84 2.24
C GLU A 60 -8.25 -11.75 2.24
N ALA A 61 -7.73 -10.52 2.29
CA ALA A 61 -6.30 -10.26 2.25
C ALA A 61 -5.68 -10.17 3.66
N TYR A 62 -4.94 -11.20 4.05
CA TYR A 62 -4.01 -11.18 5.19
C TYR A 62 -2.58 -11.01 4.70
N VAL A 63 -2.37 -9.93 3.95
CA VAL A 63 -1.08 -9.55 3.39
C VAL A 63 -0.56 -8.36 4.19
N LYS A 64 0.66 -8.46 4.70
CA LYS A 64 1.27 -7.38 5.48
C LYS A 64 1.55 -6.19 4.55
N TYR A 65 1.44 -4.97 5.04
CA TYR A 65 1.95 -3.81 4.31
C TYR A 65 3.47 -3.65 4.53
N ASN A 66 4.13 -2.95 3.61
CA ASN A 66 5.59 -2.81 3.55
C ASN A 66 6.26 -2.32 4.85
N TYR A 67 5.55 -1.53 5.67
CA TYR A 67 6.08 -0.97 6.91
C TYR A 67 5.82 -1.83 8.15
N PHE A 68 4.99 -2.88 8.06
CA PHE A 68 4.56 -3.70 9.20
C PHE A 68 5.72 -4.23 10.04
N HIS A 69 6.77 -4.76 9.40
CA HIS A 69 7.96 -5.27 10.11
C HIS A 69 8.88 -4.15 10.61
N LYS A 70 8.90 -3.01 9.93
CA LYS A 70 9.74 -1.86 10.31
C LYS A 70 9.20 -1.21 11.59
N GLU A 71 7.88 -1.09 11.70
CA GLU A 71 7.18 -0.48 12.84
C GLU A 71 7.31 -1.30 14.14
N GLN A 72 7.49 -2.61 14.05
CA GLN A 72 7.66 -3.49 15.22
C GLN A 72 9.07 -3.50 15.80
N ARG A 73 10.04 -2.79 15.20
CA ARG A 73 11.42 -2.76 15.70
C ARG A 73 11.49 -1.96 17.01
N PRO A 74 12.25 -2.40 18.04
CA PRO A 74 12.33 -1.71 19.33
C PRO A 74 12.80 -0.24 19.28
N ARG A 75 13.52 0.15 18.22
CA ARG A 75 14.04 1.51 17.99
C ARG A 75 13.34 2.22 16.83
N TYR A 76 12.13 1.82 16.50
CA TYR A 76 11.36 2.49 15.46
C TYR A 76 10.84 3.83 15.98
N THR A 77 11.34 4.92 15.40
CA THR A 77 10.76 6.25 15.56
C THR A 77 10.06 6.60 14.25
N PRO A 78 8.73 6.81 14.26
CA PRO A 78 8.03 7.22 13.05
C PRO A 78 8.56 8.58 12.60
N ASN A 79 8.79 8.73 11.30
CA ASN A 79 9.13 10.04 10.75
C ASN A 79 7.90 10.94 10.94
N PRO A 80 8.02 12.11 11.61
CA PRO A 80 6.87 12.99 11.84
C PRO A 80 6.23 13.50 10.54
N PHE A 81 6.98 13.49 9.43
CA PHE A 81 6.49 13.82 8.09
C PHE A 81 5.93 12.64 7.32
N CYS A 82 5.92 11.43 7.89
CA CYS A 82 5.24 10.29 7.30
C CYS A 82 3.73 10.54 7.31
N PRO A 83 2.99 10.31 6.20
CA PRO A 83 1.55 10.51 6.17
C PRO A 83 0.78 9.77 7.28
N ALA A 84 1.25 8.58 7.67
CA ALA A 84 0.66 7.80 8.76
C ALA A 84 0.79 8.46 10.16
N SER A 85 1.69 9.42 10.31
CA SER A 85 1.92 10.16 11.56
C SER A 85 1.18 11.50 11.61
N LEU A 86 0.58 11.93 10.50
CA LEU A 86 -0.13 13.21 10.40
C LEU A 86 -1.59 13.04 10.81
N TYR A 87 -2.13 14.03 11.51
CA TYR A 87 -3.56 14.09 11.77
C TYR A 87 -4.31 14.51 10.49
N TYR A 88 -5.32 13.72 10.11
CA TYR A 88 -6.22 14.02 9.00
C TYR A 88 -7.61 14.39 9.51
N ASN A 89 -8.09 15.58 9.17
CA ASN A 89 -9.48 15.96 9.38
C ASN A 89 -10.29 15.63 8.13
N LYS A 90 -11.16 14.62 8.23
CA LYS A 90 -12.03 14.17 7.13
C LYS A 90 -13.15 15.16 6.80
N GLU A 91 -13.70 15.86 7.80
CA GLU A 91 -14.83 16.79 7.59
C GLU A 91 -14.41 18.04 6.83
N GLN A 92 -13.21 18.54 7.11
CA GLN A 92 -12.67 19.78 6.54
C GLN A 92 -11.59 19.54 5.46
N ASP A 93 -11.29 18.28 5.14
CA ASP A 93 -10.29 17.80 4.15
C ASP A 93 -8.91 18.48 4.26
N PHE A 94 -8.25 18.32 5.40
CA PHE A 94 -6.86 18.77 5.59
C PHE A 94 -6.04 17.83 6.47
N TYR A 95 -4.73 17.90 6.28
CA TYR A 95 -3.75 17.33 7.19
C TYR A 95 -3.14 18.41 8.07
N VAL A 96 -2.65 18.04 9.26
CA VAL A 96 -1.87 18.94 10.13
C VAL A 96 -0.41 18.54 10.07
N CYS A 97 0.47 19.47 9.71
CA CYS A 97 1.91 19.20 9.68
C CYS A 97 2.51 19.14 11.10
N PRO A 98 3.76 18.65 11.27
CA PRO A 98 4.41 18.60 12.59
C PRO A 98 4.57 19.95 13.30
N MET A 99 4.58 21.07 12.55
CA MET A 99 4.57 22.43 13.12
C MET A 99 3.18 22.90 13.58
N GLY A 100 2.12 22.10 13.37
CA GLY A 100 0.74 22.45 13.71
C GLY A 100 -0.02 23.25 12.64
N GLN A 101 0.56 23.49 11.46
CA GLN A 101 -0.14 24.19 10.38
C GLN A 101 -1.08 23.26 9.60
N HIS A 102 -2.21 23.79 9.16
CA HIS A 102 -3.11 23.09 8.26
C HIS A 102 -2.53 23.03 6.84
N MET A 103 -2.55 21.84 6.25
CA MET A 103 -2.16 21.57 4.88
C MET A 103 -3.40 21.36 4.04
N LYS A 104 -3.66 22.29 3.12
CA LYS A 104 -4.82 22.24 2.24
C LYS A 104 -4.55 21.35 1.05
N ARG A 105 -5.60 20.70 0.55
CA ARG A 105 -5.55 19.92 -0.69
C ARG A 105 -5.23 20.84 -1.87
N ILE A 106 -4.18 20.52 -2.61
CA ILE A 106 -3.73 21.28 -3.80
C ILE A 106 -4.01 20.56 -5.12
N GLY A 107 -4.47 19.31 -5.05
CA GLY A 107 -4.90 18.55 -6.23
C GLY A 107 -4.58 17.07 -6.11
N MET A 108 -4.75 16.38 -7.23
CA MET A 108 -4.50 14.95 -7.36
C MET A 108 -3.44 14.71 -8.43
N LYS A 109 -2.53 13.76 -8.17
CA LYS A 109 -1.54 13.28 -9.13
C LYS A 109 -1.92 11.88 -9.55
N ARG A 110 -2.11 11.70 -10.86
CA ARG A 110 -2.21 10.39 -11.50
C ARG A 110 -0.81 9.88 -11.82
N SER A 111 -0.54 8.63 -11.51
CA SER A 111 0.72 7.95 -11.83
C SER A 111 0.45 6.57 -12.42
N LEU A 112 1.44 6.06 -13.16
CA LEU A 112 1.44 4.72 -13.74
C LEU A 112 2.61 3.96 -13.13
N THR A 113 2.35 2.76 -12.63
CA THR A 113 3.39 1.81 -12.24
C THR A 113 4.03 1.20 -13.49
N SER A 114 5.14 0.48 -13.32
CA SER A 114 5.86 -0.18 -14.42
C SER A 114 5.03 -1.23 -15.17
N ASN A 115 4.01 -1.81 -14.52
CA ASN A 115 3.07 -2.77 -15.12
C ASN A 115 1.75 -2.12 -15.60
N GLY A 116 1.66 -0.80 -15.60
CA GLY A 116 0.51 -0.07 -16.16
C GLY A 116 -0.66 0.15 -15.20
N PHE A 117 -0.53 -0.22 -13.93
CA PHE A 117 -1.52 0.09 -12.91
C PHE A 117 -1.58 1.60 -12.65
N VAL A 118 -2.80 2.14 -12.62
CA VAL A 118 -3.04 3.58 -12.43
C VAL A 118 -3.25 3.86 -10.95
N THR A 119 -2.41 4.72 -10.39
CA THR A 119 -2.52 5.17 -9.00
C THR A 119 -2.93 6.64 -8.93
N TYR A 120 -3.68 6.98 -7.88
CA TYR A 120 -4.11 8.34 -7.61
C TYR A 120 -3.62 8.77 -6.23
N SER A 121 -2.79 9.81 -6.19
CA SER A 121 -2.29 10.39 -4.94
C SER A 121 -2.86 11.80 -4.75
N VAL A 122 -3.52 12.03 -3.62
CA VAL A 122 -3.98 13.37 -3.24
C VAL A 122 -2.81 14.12 -2.60
N ARG A 123 -2.61 15.36 -3.03
CA ARG A 123 -1.50 16.21 -2.55
C ARG A 123 -2.05 17.30 -1.64
N TYR A 124 -1.38 17.48 -0.51
CA TYR A 124 -1.65 18.52 0.48
C TYR A 124 -0.40 19.37 0.69
N GLN A 125 -0.58 20.67 0.92
CA GLN A 125 0.53 21.61 1.09
C GLN A 125 0.25 22.61 2.21
N ALA A 126 1.26 22.85 3.05
CA ALA A 126 1.25 23.93 4.05
C ALA A 126 1.49 25.29 3.37
N GLU A 127 0.78 26.32 3.84
CA GLU A 127 0.82 27.66 3.23
C GLU A 127 2.05 28.48 3.65
N ARG A 128 2.53 28.34 4.89
CA ARG A 128 3.56 29.20 5.47
C ARG A 128 4.80 28.41 5.87
N CYS A 129 5.54 27.96 4.87
CA CYS A 129 6.77 27.19 5.07
C CYS A 129 8.05 28.04 5.01
N ASP A 130 8.00 29.30 4.58
CA ASP A 130 9.19 30.14 4.48
C ASP A 130 9.80 30.40 5.87
N GLY A 131 11.10 30.12 6.01
CA GLY A 131 11.81 30.19 7.30
C GLY A 131 11.41 29.11 8.32
N CYS A 132 10.57 28.13 7.94
CA CYS A 132 10.18 27.06 8.84
C CYS A 132 11.39 26.17 9.18
N PRO A 133 11.73 25.95 10.47
CA PRO A 133 12.88 25.16 10.87
C PRO A 133 12.74 23.68 10.48
N LEU A 134 11.50 23.21 10.26
CA LEU A 134 11.24 21.84 9.83
C LEU A 134 11.11 21.69 8.30
N ARG A 135 11.37 22.75 7.52
CA ARG A 135 11.31 22.67 6.04
C ARG A 135 12.59 22.05 5.51
N GLY A 136 12.47 20.85 4.92
CA GLY A 136 13.60 20.11 4.35
C GLY A 136 14.29 19.16 5.32
N SER A 137 13.70 18.93 6.50
CA SER A 137 14.08 17.89 7.46
C SER A 137 13.66 16.49 7.02
#